data_AF-J2KMC2-F1
#
_entry.id   AF-J2KMC2-F1
#
_cell.length_a   1.000
_cell.length_b   1.000
_cell.length_c   1.000
_cell.angle_alpha   90.00
_cell.angle_beta   90.00
_cell.angle_gamma   90.00
#
_symmetry.space_group_name_H-M   'P 1'
#
loop_
_entity.id
_entity.type
_entity.pdbx_description
1 polymer ?
#
loop_
_entity_poly.entity_id
_entity_poly.type
_entity_poly.pdbx_seq_one_letter_code
_entity_poly.pdbx_strand_id
1 'polypeptide(L)'
;MKQTLKIILFAVIIFILSAIAVTTWYIAEIGAYEDNIGFASIKNVLFRFGIVGAIPCTVILTAGYISFLKIKKTWLLGAIIVILGFLLYLSSLWFLWYMSIRSLVKDPFAG
;
A
#
# COMPACT_ATOMS: atom_id res chain seq x y z
N MET A 1 -9.50 19.64 -16.73
CA MET A 1 -9.84 18.79 -15.57
C MET A 1 -9.87 19.61 -14.29
N LYS A 2 -10.94 19.52 -13.48
CA LYS A 2 -11.02 20.15 -12.14
C LYS A 2 -9.93 19.57 -11.22
N GLN A 3 -9.40 20.37 -10.29
CA GLN A 3 -8.31 19.96 -9.38
C GLN A 3 -8.68 18.72 -8.56
N THR A 4 -9.94 18.60 -8.14
CA THR A 4 -10.48 17.41 -7.46
C THR A 4 -10.31 16.14 -8.28
N LEU A 5 -10.57 16.19 -9.59
CA LEU A 5 -10.44 15.03 -10.47
C LEU A 5 -8.98 14.58 -10.60
N LYS A 6 -8.02 15.51 -10.58
CA LYS A 6 -6.59 15.18 -10.57
C LYS A 6 -6.19 14.44 -9.29
N ILE A 7 -6.71 14.87 -8.14
CA ILE A 7 -6.44 14.22 -6.84
C ILE A 7 -7.04 12.81 -6.80
N ILE A 8 -8.29 12.66 -7.26
CA ILE A 8 -8.94 11.34 -7.31
C ILE A 8 -8.16 10.40 -8.23
N LEU A 9 -7.79 10.86 -9.43
CA LEU A 9 -7.02 10.06 -10.37
C LEU A 9 -5.66 9.66 -9.79
N PHE A 10 -4.97 10.59 -9.13
CA PHE A 10 -3.72 10.30 -8.42
C PHE A 10 -3.91 9.22 -7.35
N ALA A 11 -4.95 9.34 -6.52
CA ALA A 11 -5.25 8.35 -5.49
C ALA A 11 -5.54 6.96 -6.08
N VAL A 12 -6.33 6.89 -7.17
CA VAL A 12 -6.62 5.63 -7.86
C VAL A 12 -5.35 4.99 -8.44
N ILE A 13 -4.50 5.78 -9.09
CA ILE A 13 -3.23 5.28 -9.65
C ILE A 13 -2.32 4.76 -8.54
N ILE A 14 -2.13 5.53 -7.47
CA ILE A 14 -1.29 5.11 -6.33
C ILE A 14 -1.86 3.86 -5.66
N PHE A 15 -3.18 3.75 -5.53
CA PHE A 15 -3.83 2.57 -4.97
C PHE A 15 -3.54 1.32 -5.80
N ILE A 16 -3.73 1.38 -7.12
CA ILE A 16 -3.47 0.25 -8.02
C ILE A 16 -1.99 -0.13 -7.97
N LEU A 17 -1.08 0.84 -8.07
CA LEU A 17 0.36 0.60 -8.02
C LEU A 17 0.80 0.00 -6.68
N SER A 18 0.27 0.52 -5.57
CA SER A 18 0.59 -0.01 -4.23
C SER A 18 0.05 -1.42 -4.04
N ALA A 19 -1.17 -1.70 -4.52
CA ALA A 19 -1.76 -3.03 -4.43
C ALA A 19 -0.95 -4.05 -5.23
N ILE A 20 -0.52 -3.70 -6.44
CA ILE A 20 0.37 -4.53 -7.26
C ILE A 20 1.70 -4.72 -6.54
N ALA A 21 2.35 -3.65 -6.09
CA ALA A 21 3.65 -3.71 -5.43
C ALA A 21 3.63 -4.60 -4.18
N VAL A 22 2.63 -4.45 -3.31
CA VAL A 22 2.44 -5.28 -2.11
C VAL A 22 2.22 -6.74 -2.48
N THR A 23 1.37 -6.99 -3.48
CA THR A 23 1.06 -8.36 -3.94
C THR A 23 2.30 -9.04 -4.52
N THR A 24 3.03 -8.35 -5.40
CA THR A 24 4.26 -8.86 -6.00
C THR A 24 5.34 -9.11 -4.94
N TRP A 25 5.53 -8.17 -4.01
CA TRP A 25 6.46 -8.34 -2.90
C TRP A 25 6.11 -9.57 -2.05
N TYR A 26 4.83 -9.73 -1.70
CA TYR A 26 4.35 -10.88 -0.93
C TYR A 26 4.64 -12.20 -1.63
N ILE A 27 4.34 -12.29 -2.93
CA ILE A 27 4.57 -13.50 -3.72
C ILE A 27 6.07 -13.78 -3.86
N ALA A 28 6.89 -12.75 -4.07
CA ALA A 28 8.33 -12.90 -4.21
C ALA A 28 9.00 -13.39 -2.91
N GLU A 29 8.56 -12.88 -1.76
CA GLU A 29 9.16 -13.22 -0.46
C GLU A 29 8.58 -14.49 0.16
N ILE A 30 7.26 -14.68 0.10
CA ILE A 30 6.58 -15.78 0.80
C ILE A 30 6.21 -16.90 -0.18
N GLY A 31 5.79 -16.54 -1.39
CA GLY A 31 5.40 -17.51 -2.41
C GLY A 31 6.58 -18.28 -3.01
N ALA A 32 7.81 -17.79 -2.90
CA ALA A 32 9.00 -18.51 -3.36
C ALA A 32 9.21 -19.88 -2.68
N TYR A 33 8.53 -20.13 -1.56
CA TYR A 33 8.58 -21.38 -0.81
C TYR A 33 7.39 -22.31 -1.09
N GLU A 34 6.49 -21.94 -2.01
CA GLU A 34 5.27 -22.68 -2.35
C GLU A 34 5.42 -23.35 -3.74
N ASP A 35 5.14 -24.66 -3.80
CA ASP A 35 5.37 -25.46 -5.01
C ASP A 35 4.38 -25.17 -6.17
N ASN A 36 3.28 -24.44 -5.93
CA ASN A 36 2.26 -24.17 -6.95
C ASN A 36 1.58 -22.78 -6.82
N ILE A 37 2.26 -21.72 -7.25
CA ILE A 37 1.64 -20.38 -7.35
C ILE A 37 0.77 -20.29 -8.61
N GLY A 38 -0.53 -20.60 -8.47
CA GLY A 38 -1.51 -20.43 -9.53
C GLY A 38 -2.13 -19.02 -9.60
N PHE A 39 -2.83 -18.72 -10.71
CA PHE A 39 -3.56 -17.45 -10.88
C PHE A 39 -4.62 -17.21 -9.78
N ALA A 40 -5.26 -18.27 -9.30
CA ALA A 40 -6.21 -18.21 -8.18
C ALA A 40 -5.55 -17.72 -6.88
N SER A 41 -4.32 -18.16 -6.61
CA SER A 41 -3.53 -17.77 -5.45
C SER A 41 -3.11 -16.30 -5.53
N ILE A 42 -2.69 -15.83 -6.71
CA ILE A 42 -2.36 -14.41 -6.97
C ILE A 42 -3.57 -13.51 -6.66
N LYS A 43 -4.75 -13.91 -7.14
CA LYS A 43 -6.01 -13.19 -6.88
C LYS A 43 -6.30 -13.13 -5.38
N ASN A 44 -6.19 -14.25 -4.67
CA ASN A 44 -6.46 -14.31 -3.23
C ASN A 44 -5.50 -13.42 -2.43
N VAL A 45 -4.21 -13.45 -2.76
CA VAL A 45 -3.20 -12.57 -2.15
C VAL A 45 -3.49 -11.09 -2.43
N LEU A 46 -3.86 -10.74 -3.67
CA LEU A 46 -4.22 -9.37 -4.03
C LEU A 46 -5.39 -8.84 -3.18
N PHE A 47 -6.46 -9.62 -3.03
CA PHE A 47 -7.63 -9.19 -2.25
C PHE A 47 -7.38 -9.19 -0.74
N ARG A 48 -6.62 -10.16 -0.21
CA ARG A 48 -6.36 -10.28 1.24
C ARG A 48 -5.28 -9.34 1.76
N PHE A 49 -4.24 -9.11 0.97
CA PHE A 49 -3.04 -8.38 1.40
C PHE A 49 -2.75 -7.18 0.51
N GLY A 50 -2.83 -7.32 -0.81
CA GLY A 50 -2.57 -6.24 -1.75
C GLY A 50 -3.44 -5.01 -1.49
N ILE A 51 -4.76 -5.19 -1.44
CA ILE A 51 -5.72 -4.11 -1.17
C ILE A 51 -5.51 -3.53 0.23
N VAL A 52 -5.34 -4.38 1.25
CA VAL A 52 -5.21 -3.93 2.65
C VAL A 52 -3.93 -3.11 2.84
N GLY A 53 -2.81 -3.55 2.25
CA GLY A 53 -1.54 -2.83 2.28
C GLY A 53 -1.53 -1.57 1.42
N ALA A 54 -2.33 -1.52 0.36
CA ALA A 54 -2.42 -0.34 -0.52
C ALA A 54 -3.13 0.86 0.13
N ILE A 55 -4.09 0.63 1.04
CA ILE A 55 -4.86 1.68 1.70
C ILE A 55 -3.97 2.71 2.41
N PRO A 56 -3.11 2.33 3.37
CA PRO A 56 -2.28 3.30 4.08
C PRO A 56 -1.33 4.05 3.14
N CYS A 57 -0.70 3.36 2.18
CA CYS A 57 0.14 3.98 1.16
C CYS A 57 -0.61 5.05 0.35
N THR A 58 -1.83 4.72 -0.08
CA THR A 58 -2.66 5.63 -0.88
C THR A 58 -3.06 6.87 -0.10
N VAL A 59 -3.51 6.69 1.15
CA VAL A 59 -3.93 7.80 2.01
C VAL A 59 -2.76 8.75 2.25
N ILE A 60 -1.59 8.19 2.62
CA ILE A 60 -0.43 8.99 2.99
C ILE A 60 0.16 9.73 1.78
N LEU A 61 0.32 9.06 0.64
CA LEU A 61 0.85 9.68 -0.57
C LEU A 61 -0.13 10.72 -1.15
N THR A 62 -1.44 10.48 -1.06
CA THR A 62 -2.44 11.47 -1.48
C THR A 62 -2.43 12.68 -0.55
N ALA A 63 -2.30 12.49 0.77
CA ALA A 63 -2.13 13.59 1.71
C ALA A 63 -0.86 14.40 1.44
N GLY A 64 0.24 13.73 1.10
CA GLY A 64 1.49 14.36 0.67
C GLY A 64 1.31 15.20 -0.58
N TYR A 65 0.65 14.66 -1.60
CA TYR A 65 0.35 15.38 -2.84
C TYR A 65 -0.53 16.61 -2.61
N ILE A 66 -1.59 16.50 -1.79
CA ILE A 66 -2.43 17.66 -1.44
C ILE A 66 -1.63 18.72 -0.68
N SER A 67 -0.78 18.29 0.26
CA SER A 67 0.08 19.18 1.04
C SER A 67 1.05 19.94 0.14
N PHE A 68 1.66 19.25 -0.83
CA PHE A 68 2.53 19.86 -1.83
C PHE A 68 1.83 20.94 -2.66
N LEU A 69 0.56 20.70 -3.05
CA LEU A 69 -0.20 21.67 -3.84
C LEU A 69 -0.67 22.89 -3.04
N LYS A 70 -0.92 22.75 -1.73
CA LYS A 70 -1.52 23.81 -0.89
C LYS A 70 -0.50 24.60 -0.08
N ILE A 71 0.63 24.00 0.29
CA ILE A 71 1.57 24.58 1.25
C ILE A 71 2.74 25.22 0.51
N LYS A 72 2.80 26.55 0.55
CA LYS A 72 3.88 27.33 -0.08
C LYS A 72 5.13 27.46 0.82
N LYS A 73 4.98 27.28 2.14
CA LYS A 73 6.07 27.39 3.10
C LYS A 73 6.89 26.10 3.09
N THR A 74 8.12 26.17 2.60
CA THR A 74 9.01 25.01 2.41
C THR A 74 9.32 24.27 3.71
N TRP A 75 9.54 24.98 4.82
CA TRP A 75 9.80 24.36 6.12
C TRP A 75 8.59 23.56 6.65
N LEU A 76 7.37 24.08 6.46
CA LEU A 76 6.14 23.43 6.90
C LEU A 76 5.85 22.19 6.05
N LEU A 77 6.08 22.30 4.74
CA LEU A 77 5.98 21.17 3.82
C LEU A 77 6.98 20.07 4.19
N GLY A 78 8.23 20.44 4.50
CA GLY A 78 9.26 19.50 4.97
C GLY A 78 8.84 18.75 6.23
N ALA A 79 8.32 19.46 7.24
CA ALA A 79 7.82 18.85 8.48
C ALA A 79 6.69 17.84 8.20
N ILE A 80 5.76 18.18 7.32
CA ILE A 80 4.65 17.28 6.94
C ILE A 80 5.17 16.05 6.22
N ILE A 81 6.12 16.19 5.29
CA ILE A 81 6.71 15.05 4.59
C ILE A 81 7.39 14.09 5.58
N VAL A 82 8.09 14.61 6.59
CA VAL A 82 8.70 13.78 7.65
C VAL A 82 7.64 13.02 8.43
N ILE A 83 6.54 13.68 8.84
CA ILE A 83 5.43 13.04 9.56
C ILE A 83 4.78 11.95 8.69
N LEU A 84 4.51 12.24 7.42
CA LEU A 84 3.94 11.28 6.48
C LEU A 84 4.89 10.08 6.26
N GLY A 85 6.19 10.32 6.17
CA GLY A 85 7.19 9.25 6.11
C GLY A 85 7.19 8.35 7.35
N PHE A 86 7.09 8.96 8.54
CA PHE A 86 6.96 8.21 9.78
C PHE A 86 5.66 7.38 9.85
N LEU A 87 4.54 7.94 9.38
CA LEU A 87 3.27 7.21 9.29
C LEU A 87 3.35 6.04 8.29
N LEU A 88 4.07 6.19 7.18
CA LEU A 88 4.31 5.08 6.23
C LEU A 88 5.11 3.97 6.89
N TYR A 89 6.14 4.32 7.67
CA TYR A 89 6.92 3.35 8.42
C TYR A 89 6.09 2.61 9.47
N LEU A 90 5.26 3.31 10.26
CA LEU A 90 4.35 2.64 11.19
C LEU A 90 3.34 1.74 10.48
N SER A 91 2.85 2.18 9.31
CA SER A 91 1.91 1.39 8.50
C SER A 91 2.57 0.11 7.97
N SER A 92 3.84 0.15 7.58
CA SER A 92 4.56 -1.05 7.12
C SER A 92 4.79 -2.03 8.27
N LEU A 93 5.17 -1.55 9.47
CA LEU A 93 5.29 -2.41 10.65
C LEU A 93 3.96 -3.09 11.02
N TRP A 94 2.86 -2.31 11.05
CA TRP A 94 1.53 -2.85 11.29
C TRP A 94 1.14 -3.88 10.23
N PHE A 95 1.43 -3.61 8.96
CA PHE A 95 1.11 -4.50 7.86
C PHE A 95 1.90 -5.81 7.92
N LEU A 96 3.20 -5.76 8.23
CA LEU A 96 4.01 -6.96 8.47
C LEU A 96 3.43 -7.81 9.59
N TRP A 97 3.07 -7.20 10.72
CA TRP A 97 2.44 -7.89 11.84
C TRP A 97 1.08 -8.50 11.45
N TYR A 98 0.24 -7.75 10.72
CA TYR A 98 -1.04 -8.23 10.20
C TYR A 98 -0.86 -9.45 9.30
N MET A 99 0.14 -9.43 8.40
CA MET A 99 0.44 -10.54 7.52
C MET A 99 0.91 -11.76 8.30
N SER A 100 1.84 -11.61 9.25
CA SER A 100 2.35 -12.71 10.06
C SER A 100 1.23 -13.41 10.83
N ILE A 101 0.28 -12.67 11.41
CA ILE A 101 -0.86 -13.28 12.11
C ILE A 101 -1.80 -13.97 11.12
N ARG A 102 -2.09 -13.34 9.99
CA ARG A 102 -3.01 -13.91 8.99
C ARG A 102 -2.46 -15.19 8.37
N SER A 103 -1.18 -15.24 8.03
CA SER A 103 -0.55 -16.42 7.44
C SER A 103 -0.48 -17.60 8.42
N LEU A 104 -0.39 -17.34 9.73
CA LEU A 104 -0.46 -18.39 10.76
C LEU A 104 -1.86 -18.99 10.92
N VAL A 105 -2.91 -18.23 10.62
CA VAL A 105 -4.30 -18.63 10.87
C VAL A 105 -4.96 -19.24 9.64
N LYS A 106 -4.59 -18.81 8.43
CA LYS A 106 -5.12 -19.33 7.17
C LYS A 106 -4.06 -19.32 6.09
N ASP A 107 -4.01 -20.42 5.34
CA ASP A 107 -3.23 -20.49 4.11
C ASP A 107 -3.63 -19.31 3.19
N PRO A 108 -2.68 -18.43 2.85
CA PRO A 108 -2.90 -17.27 2.00
C PRO A 108 -3.00 -17.63 0.51
N PHE A 109 -2.50 -18.79 0.11
CA PHE A 109 -2.50 -19.31 -1.26
C PHE A 109 -3.69 -20.26 -1.53
N ALA A 110 -4.29 -20.82 -0.47
CA ALA A 110 -5.55 -21.57 -0.55
C ALA A 110 -6.73 -20.63 -0.88
N GLY A 111 -7.32 -20.85 -2.07
CA GLY A 111 -8.53 -20.19 -2.57
C GLY A 111 -9.80 -20.81 -2.00
#